data_AF-A0A2P4XWM4-F1
#
_entry.id   AF-A0A2P4XWM4-F1
#
_cell.length_a   1.000
_cell.length_b   1.000
_cell.length_c   1.000
_cell.angle_alpha   90.00
_cell.angle_beta   90.00
_cell.angle_gamma   90.00
#
_symmetry.space_group_name_H-M   'P 1'
#
loop_
_entity.id
_entity.type
_entity.pdbx_description
1 polymer ?
#
loop_
_entity_poly.entity_id
_entity_poly.type
_entity_poly.pdbx_seq_one_letter_code
_entity_poly.pdbx_strand_id
1 'polypeptide(L)'
;MLIDNVIPTIKSKYPLFLQETEIQDGARCHVNLNDLAIIAPCKEDGWNIRVEFQPPSSPDLGILDLGYFCSIQALQYEESPSNIAELINVTIASCNTLKDSTLKVTFVSLQKVKECVIHDRGNNSYRRPHVGKAKLRKNELRDRSYVCDALVYLEAYEEVQ
;
A
#
# COMPACT_ATOMS: atom_id res chain seq x y z
N MET A 1 -4.58 -18.34 5.53
CA MET A 1 -5.02 -17.04 4.93
C MET A 1 -4.06 -16.55 3.86
N LEU A 2 -2.79 -16.25 4.17
CA LEU A 2 -1.81 -15.82 3.16
C LEU A 2 -1.59 -16.89 2.08
N ILE A 3 -1.30 -18.12 2.52
CA ILE A 3 -1.05 -19.28 1.66
C ILE A 3 -2.32 -19.69 0.90
N ASP A 4 -3.44 -19.85 1.61
CA ASP A 4 -4.64 -20.47 1.03
C ASP A 4 -5.52 -19.52 0.21
N ASN A 5 -5.46 -18.21 0.50
CA ASN A 5 -6.36 -17.23 -0.11
C ASN A 5 -5.58 -16.16 -0.89
N VAL A 6 -4.63 -15.47 -0.25
CA VAL A 6 -4.01 -14.26 -0.82
C VAL A 6 -3.10 -14.61 -2.01
N ILE A 7 -2.15 -15.53 -1.84
CA ILE A 7 -1.21 -15.92 -2.90
C ILE A 7 -1.96 -16.48 -4.14
N PRO A 8 -2.89 -17.44 -4.00
CA PRO A 8 -3.67 -17.93 -5.14
C PRO A 8 -4.49 -16.83 -5.83
N THR A 9 -5.07 -15.91 -5.06
CA THR A 9 -5.84 -14.79 -5.62
C THR A 9 -4.95 -13.82 -6.40
N ILE A 10 -3.74 -13.54 -5.92
CA ILE A 10 -2.75 -12.74 -6.66
C ILE A 10 -2.42 -13.45 -7.98
N LYS A 11 -2.04 -14.72 -7.95
CA LYS A 11 -1.70 -15.48 -9.16
C LYS A 11 -2.85 -15.48 -10.18
N SER A 12 -4.10 -15.51 -9.71
CA SER A 12 -5.30 -15.50 -10.55
C SER A 12 -5.65 -14.13 -11.15
N LYS A 13 -5.46 -13.04 -10.40
CA LYS A 13 -5.91 -11.69 -10.80
C LYS A 13 -4.80 -10.81 -11.37
N TYR A 14 -3.55 -11.08 -11.00
CA TYR A 14 -2.42 -10.24 -11.37
C TYR A 14 -1.98 -10.57 -12.81
N PRO A 15 -1.55 -9.58 -13.63
CA PRO A 15 -1.23 -9.84 -15.02
C PRO A 15 -0.09 -10.85 -15.16
N LEU A 16 -0.31 -11.94 -15.91
CA LEU A 16 0.64 -13.06 -16.04
C LEU A 16 2.00 -12.68 -16.63
N PHE A 17 2.10 -11.55 -17.33
CA PHE A 17 3.37 -11.02 -17.84
C PHE A 17 4.17 -10.23 -16.79
N LEU A 18 3.58 -9.96 -15.62
CA LEU A 18 4.18 -9.33 -14.45
C LEU A 18 4.14 -10.33 -13.30
N GLN A 19 5.03 -11.32 -13.33
CA GLN A 19 5.09 -12.39 -12.32
C GLN A 19 5.83 -11.96 -11.04
N GLU A 20 6.16 -10.66 -10.94
CA GLU A 20 6.86 -10.07 -9.81
C GLU A 20 5.96 -9.05 -9.12
N THR A 21 5.77 -9.23 -7.81
CA THR A 21 5.02 -8.29 -6.98
C THR A 21 5.46 -8.43 -5.52
N GLU A 22 5.09 -7.45 -4.72
CA GLU A 22 5.38 -7.40 -3.29
C GLU A 22 4.08 -7.39 -2.49
N ILE A 23 4.07 -8.08 -1.36
CA ILE A 23 3.05 -8.04 -0.32
C ILE A 23 3.67 -7.36 0.89
N GLN A 24 3.04 -6.30 1.37
CA GLN A 24 3.46 -5.64 2.61
C GLN A 24 2.64 -6.17 3.77
N ASP A 25 3.31 -6.78 4.75
CA ASP A 25 2.72 -7.15 6.03
C ASP A 25 3.03 -6.10 7.10
N GLY A 26 2.16 -6.01 8.10
CA GLY A 26 2.31 -5.06 9.21
C GLY A 26 3.56 -5.34 10.06
N ALA A 27 3.95 -4.33 10.85
CA ALA A 27 5.19 -4.33 11.64
C ALA A 27 5.35 -5.49 12.64
N ARG A 28 4.25 -5.98 13.22
CA ARG A 28 4.26 -7.28 13.92
C ARG A 28 3.88 -8.32 12.89
N CYS A 29 4.87 -8.80 12.17
CA CYS A 29 4.59 -9.78 11.15
C CYS A 29 3.94 -11.01 11.79
N HIS A 30 2.79 -11.40 11.26
CA HIS A 30 2.11 -12.62 11.67
C HIS A 30 2.72 -13.85 10.99
N VAL A 31 3.82 -13.65 10.27
CA VAL A 31 4.40 -14.56 9.30
C VAL A 31 5.92 -14.60 9.45
N ASN A 32 6.51 -15.79 9.34
CA ASN A 32 7.97 -15.90 9.28
C ASN A 32 8.41 -15.84 7.81
N LEU A 33 9.20 -14.84 7.42
CA LEU A 33 9.69 -14.67 6.03
C LEU A 33 10.54 -15.84 5.55
N ASN A 34 11.17 -16.57 6.47
CA ASN A 34 11.98 -17.74 6.16
C ASN A 34 11.17 -19.04 6.15
N ASP A 35 9.86 -18.97 6.36
CA ASP A 35 9.00 -20.14 6.30
C ASP A 35 8.89 -20.64 4.86
N LEU A 36 9.43 -21.84 4.62
CA LEU A 36 9.40 -22.48 3.31
C LEU A 36 7.97 -22.76 2.85
N ALA A 37 7.01 -22.94 3.77
CA ALA A 37 5.60 -23.11 3.43
C ALA A 37 4.99 -21.86 2.76
N ILE A 38 5.65 -20.71 2.88
CA ILE A 38 5.22 -19.43 2.32
C ILE A 38 6.07 -19.05 1.12
N ILE A 39 7.39 -19.24 1.23
CA ILE A 39 8.32 -18.99 0.13
C ILE A 39 7.99 -19.87 -1.08
N ALA A 40 7.68 -21.15 -0.88
CA ALA A 40 7.48 -22.08 -1.99
C ALA A 40 6.27 -21.68 -2.88
N PRO A 41 5.06 -21.43 -2.34
CA PRO A 41 3.94 -20.94 -3.14
C PRO A 41 4.21 -19.59 -3.84
N CYS A 42 4.97 -18.69 -3.20
CA CYS A 42 5.36 -17.40 -3.77
C CYS A 42 6.28 -17.50 -4.99
N LYS A 43 7.02 -18.62 -5.12
CA LYS A 43 8.02 -18.85 -6.18
C LYS A 43 7.62 -19.87 -7.25
N GLU A 44 6.54 -20.59 -7.01
CA GLU A 44 6.00 -21.60 -7.90
C GLU A 44 5.51 -20.99 -9.23
N ASP A 45 5.62 -21.73 -10.33
CA ASP A 45 5.21 -21.33 -11.69
C ASP A 45 5.90 -20.06 -12.24
N GLY A 46 7.12 -19.78 -11.80
CA GLY A 46 7.89 -18.61 -12.25
C GLY A 46 7.51 -17.31 -11.54
N TRP A 47 6.60 -17.37 -10.55
CA TRP A 47 6.28 -16.23 -9.72
C TRP A 47 7.47 -15.80 -8.86
N ASN A 48 7.53 -14.51 -8.55
CA ASN A 48 8.45 -13.92 -7.61
C ASN A 48 7.68 -12.95 -6.71
N ILE A 49 6.86 -13.51 -5.83
CA ILE A 49 6.10 -12.73 -4.84
C ILE A 49 6.99 -12.53 -3.60
N ARG A 50 7.38 -11.28 -3.33
CA ARG A 50 8.12 -10.93 -2.11
C ARG A 50 7.14 -10.56 -1.00
N VAL A 51 7.42 -11.00 0.21
CA VAL A 51 6.73 -10.51 1.40
C VAL A 51 7.71 -9.58 2.11
N GLU A 52 7.29 -8.34 2.32
CA GLU A 52 8.09 -7.30 2.96
C GLU A 52 7.37 -6.77 4.20
N PHE A 53 8.15 -6.27 5.15
CA PHE A 53 7.62 -5.73 6.39
C PHE A 53 7.57 -4.22 6.34
N GLN A 54 6.45 -3.68 6.81
CA GLN A 54 6.41 -2.26 7.12
C GLN A 54 7.28 -1.94 8.34
N PRO A 55 7.96 -0.79 8.35
CA PRO A 55 8.66 -0.32 9.53
C PRO A 55 7.72 -0.24 10.76
N PRO A 56 8.22 -0.55 11.96
CA PRO A 56 7.42 -0.48 13.17
C PRO A 56 6.92 0.93 13.45
N SER A 57 5.66 1.02 13.89
CA SER A 57 4.98 2.27 14.24
C SER A 57 4.82 3.27 13.08
N SER A 58 4.79 2.79 11.83
CA SER A 58 4.64 3.62 10.62
C SER A 58 3.36 3.28 9.82
N PRO A 59 2.16 3.51 10.38
CA PRO A 59 0.89 3.21 9.71
C PRO A 59 0.68 4.01 8.41
N ASP A 60 1.38 5.12 8.25
CA ASP A 60 1.35 5.96 7.05
C ASP A 60 2.24 5.43 5.91
N LEU A 61 3.05 4.41 6.18
CA LEU A 61 3.79 3.65 5.15
C LEU A 61 2.99 2.48 4.59
N GLY A 62 1.82 2.15 5.16
CA GLY A 62 0.91 1.16 4.63
C GLY A 62 -0.12 1.78 3.68
N ILE A 63 -0.14 1.37 2.42
CA ILE A 63 -1.12 1.90 1.43
C ILE A 63 -2.58 1.69 1.86
N LEU A 64 -2.85 0.56 2.55
CA LEU A 64 -4.18 0.19 3.01
C LEU A 64 -4.66 1.15 4.11
N ASP A 65 -3.83 1.35 5.13
CA ASP A 65 -4.11 2.24 6.26
C ASP A 65 -4.08 3.72 5.88
N LEU A 66 -3.14 4.12 5.01
CA LEU A 66 -2.95 5.51 4.60
C LEU A 66 -4.18 6.11 3.90
N GLY A 67 -4.96 5.31 3.18
CA GLY A 67 -6.14 5.85 2.52
C GLY A 67 -7.15 4.87 1.96
N TYR A 68 -6.82 3.59 1.75
CA TYR A 68 -7.82 2.65 1.23
C TYR A 68 -8.90 2.37 2.27
N PHE A 69 -8.53 1.97 3.50
CA PHE A 69 -9.47 1.73 4.59
C PHE A 69 -10.19 3.01 5.00
N CYS A 70 -9.51 4.17 5.05
CA CYS A 70 -10.18 5.44 5.30
C CYS A 70 -11.26 5.75 4.25
N SER A 71 -11.03 5.40 2.98
CA SER A 71 -12.02 5.62 1.91
C SER A 71 -13.24 4.71 2.05
N ILE A 72 -13.01 3.43 2.42
CA ILE A 72 -14.11 2.50 2.72
C ILE A 72 -14.90 2.99 3.94
N GLN A 73 -14.20 3.44 4.99
CA GLN A 73 -14.83 3.91 6.22
C GLN A 73 -15.65 5.18 5.98
N ALA A 74 -15.21 6.10 5.12
CA ALA A 74 -15.98 7.27 4.74
C ALA A 74 -17.33 6.89 4.11
N LEU A 75 -17.34 5.90 3.20
CA LEU A 75 -18.57 5.38 2.60
C LEU A 75 -19.46 4.67 3.63
N GLN A 76 -18.86 3.92 4.56
CA GLN A 76 -19.61 3.32 5.67
C GLN A 76 -20.30 4.37 6.54
N TYR A 77 -19.63 5.50 6.83
CA TYR A 77 -20.23 6.60 7.59
C TYR A 77 -21.41 7.24 6.87
N GLU A 78 -21.34 7.37 5.54
CA GLU A 78 -22.46 7.90 4.73
C GLU A 78 -23.69 6.98 4.80
N GLU A 79 -23.49 5.66 4.74
CA GLU A 79 -24.58 4.67 4.79
C GLU A 79 -25.12 4.41 6.21
N SER A 80 -24.34 4.73 7.25
CA SER A 80 -24.74 4.65 8.67
C SER A 80 -25.33 3.29 9.10
N PRO A 81 -24.59 2.17 8.94
CA PRO A 81 -25.08 0.84 9.28
C PRO A 81 -25.40 0.71 10.78
N SER A 82 -26.53 0.08 11.08
CA SER A 82 -27.09 -0.04 12.44
C SER A 82 -26.75 -1.35 13.14
N ASN A 83 -26.25 -2.34 12.40
CA ASN A 83 -25.94 -3.68 12.90
C ASN A 83 -24.79 -4.33 12.12
N ILE A 84 -24.30 -5.46 12.62
CA ILE A 84 -23.13 -6.16 12.05
C ILE A 84 -23.38 -6.64 10.62
N ALA A 85 -24.56 -7.19 10.32
CA ALA A 85 -24.87 -7.70 8.98
C ALA A 85 -24.89 -6.56 7.95
N GLU A 86 -25.50 -5.44 8.32
CA GLU A 86 -25.51 -4.22 7.52
C GLU A 86 -24.11 -3.65 7.32
N LEU A 87 -23.30 -3.59 8.38
CA LEU A 87 -21.91 -3.15 8.30
C LEU A 87 -21.09 -4.00 7.33
N ILE A 88 -21.25 -5.33 7.37
CA ILE A 88 -20.56 -6.24 6.44
C ILE A 88 -20.99 -5.95 5.00
N ASN A 89 -22.30 -5.83 4.74
CA ASN A 89 -22.82 -5.56 3.40
C ASN A 89 -22.33 -4.22 2.85
N VAL A 90 -22.39 -3.15 3.66
CA VAL A 90 -21.91 -1.82 3.30
C VAL A 90 -20.41 -1.83 3.05
N THR A 91 -19.63 -2.57 3.84
CA THR A 91 -18.18 -2.73 3.62
C THR A 91 -17.87 -3.37 2.27
N ILE A 92 -18.55 -4.47 1.94
CA ILE A 92 -18.38 -5.17 0.67
C ILE A 92 -18.78 -4.26 -0.51
N ALA A 93 -19.95 -3.60 -0.39
CA ALA A 93 -20.43 -2.67 -1.40
C ALA A 93 -19.47 -1.49 -1.61
N SER A 94 -18.95 -0.91 -0.52
CA SER A 94 -17.97 0.16 -0.55
C SER A 94 -16.69 -0.28 -1.25
N CYS A 95 -16.17 -1.46 -0.91
CA CYS A 95 -14.98 -2.04 -1.56
C CYS A 95 -15.18 -2.18 -3.09
N ASN A 96 -16.36 -2.65 -3.51
CA ASN A 96 -16.70 -2.79 -4.94
C ASN A 96 -16.96 -1.45 -5.64
N THR A 97 -17.36 -0.42 -4.90
CA THR A 97 -17.71 0.92 -5.44
C THR A 97 -16.49 1.81 -5.60
N LEU A 98 -15.44 1.60 -4.79
CA LEU A 98 -14.21 2.38 -4.87
C LEU A 98 -13.56 2.24 -6.25
N LYS A 99 -13.38 3.39 -6.90
CA LYS A 99 -12.74 3.47 -8.21
C LYS A 99 -11.23 3.25 -8.09
N ASP A 100 -10.63 2.64 -9.09
CA ASP A 100 -9.16 2.54 -9.23
C ASP A 100 -8.44 3.87 -9.08
N SER A 101 -9.10 4.97 -9.45
CA SER A 101 -8.58 6.33 -9.27
C SER A 101 -8.29 6.67 -7.82
N THR A 102 -9.05 6.13 -6.86
CA THR A 102 -8.83 6.35 -5.42
C THR A 102 -7.52 5.70 -5.00
N LEU A 103 -7.29 4.44 -5.38
CA LEU A 103 -6.03 3.74 -5.13
C LEU A 103 -4.84 4.48 -5.74
N LYS A 104 -4.94 4.92 -7.00
CA LYS A 104 -3.87 5.69 -7.66
C LYS A 104 -3.51 6.97 -6.89
N VAL A 105 -4.52 7.67 -6.36
CA VAL A 105 -4.31 8.88 -5.53
C VAL A 105 -3.64 8.53 -4.21
N THR A 106 -4.02 7.41 -3.58
CA THR A 106 -3.37 6.94 -2.34
C THR A 106 -1.91 6.56 -2.59
N PHE A 107 -1.58 5.95 -3.75
CA PHE A 107 -0.19 5.63 -4.11
C PHE A 107 0.70 6.87 -4.23
N VAL A 108 0.18 7.94 -4.85
CA VAL A 108 0.91 9.23 -4.90
C VAL A 108 1.12 9.78 -3.49
N SER A 109 0.12 9.66 -2.63
CA SER A 109 0.28 10.05 -1.22
C SER A 109 1.33 9.22 -0.50
N LEU A 110 1.39 7.91 -0.71
CA LEU A 110 2.39 7.04 -0.11
C LEU A 110 3.81 7.44 -0.54
N GLN A 111 4.02 7.69 -1.82
CA GLN A 111 5.33 8.13 -2.34
C GLN A 111 5.78 9.45 -1.70
N LYS A 112 4.84 10.38 -1.49
CA LYS A 112 5.12 11.65 -0.79
C LYS A 112 5.38 11.49 0.70
N VAL A 113 4.69 10.56 1.37
CA VAL A 113 4.99 10.23 2.76
C VAL A 113 6.41 9.65 2.87
N LYS A 114 6.79 8.73 1.97
CA LYS A 114 8.16 8.17 1.93
C LYS A 114 9.23 9.24 1.76
N GLU A 115 9.01 10.22 0.88
CA GLU A 115 9.92 11.37 0.72
C GLU A 115 10.02 12.21 2.02
N CYS A 116 8.91 12.45 2.72
CA CYS A 116 8.93 13.13 4.02
C CYS A 116 9.68 12.34 5.09
N VAL A 117 9.54 11.01 5.12
CA VAL A 117 10.29 10.14 6.05
C VAL A 117 11.80 10.27 5.79
N ILE A 118 12.22 10.29 4.52
CA ILE A 118 13.63 10.46 4.16
C ILE A 118 14.14 11.82 4.64
N HIS A 119 13.40 12.90 4.36
CA HIS A 119 13.76 14.25 4.82
C HIS A 119 13.81 14.37 6.35
N ASP A 120 12.91 13.70 7.07
CA ASP A 120 12.83 13.69 8.54
C ASP A 120 13.68 12.57 9.17
N ARG A 121 14.59 11.97 8.39
CA ARG A 121 15.58 10.96 8.83
C ARG A 121 14.95 9.77 9.56
N GLY A 122 13.83 9.27 9.04
CA GLY A 122 13.11 8.12 9.61
C GLY A 122 12.13 8.47 10.73
N ASN A 123 12.04 9.73 11.14
CA ASN A 123 11.06 10.20 12.13
C ASN A 123 9.66 10.34 11.49
N ASN A 124 8.62 10.39 12.31
CA ASN A 124 7.21 10.53 11.92
C ASN A 124 6.64 11.92 12.27
N SER A 125 7.52 12.90 12.48
CA SER A 125 7.14 14.25 12.93
C SER A 125 6.76 15.19 11.79
N TYR A 126 6.85 14.72 10.54
CA TYR A 126 6.47 15.48 9.37
C TYR A 126 4.97 15.74 9.29
N ARG A 127 4.61 16.89 8.70
CA ARG A 127 3.23 17.17 8.32
C ARG A 127 2.92 16.48 7.01
N ARG A 128 1.79 15.77 6.94
CA ARG A 128 1.35 15.13 5.70
C ARG A 128 1.24 16.18 4.58
N PRO A 129 1.99 16.03 3.48
CA PRO A 129 2.04 17.02 2.43
C PRO A 129 0.70 17.05 1.66
N HIS A 130 0.08 18.23 1.59
CA HIS A 130 -1.12 18.44 0.79
C HIS A 130 -0.75 18.72 -0.67
N VAL A 131 -0.37 17.68 -1.41
CA VAL A 131 -0.17 17.77 -2.85
C VAL A 131 -1.53 17.97 -3.54
N GLY A 132 -1.59 18.85 -4.55
CA GLY A 132 -2.77 19.06 -5.39
C GLY A 132 -3.05 17.85 -6.28
N LYS A 133 -3.42 16.70 -5.67
CA LYS A 133 -3.56 15.38 -6.32
C LYS A 133 -4.43 15.44 -7.58
N ALA A 134 -5.48 16.28 -7.57
CA ALA A 134 -6.36 16.49 -8.72
C ALA A 134 -5.64 17.13 -9.93
N LYS A 135 -4.68 18.05 -9.70
CA LYS A 135 -3.87 18.68 -10.76
C LYS A 135 -2.82 17.71 -11.30
N LEU A 136 -2.20 16.90 -10.44
CA LEU A 136 -1.23 15.86 -10.84
C LEU A 136 -1.86 14.81 -11.77
N ARG A 137 -3.15 14.48 -11.55
CA ARG A 137 -3.92 13.60 -12.47
C ARG A 137 -4.04 14.15 -13.90
N LYS A 138 -4.09 15.47 -14.07
CA LYS A 138 -4.35 16.11 -15.37
C LYS A 138 -3.11 16.21 -16.25
N ASN A 139 -1.92 16.25 -15.64
CA ASN A 139 -0.69 16.51 -16.37
C ASN A 139 0.22 15.28 -16.53
N GLU A 140 0.33 14.35 -15.56
CA GLU A 140 1.48 13.39 -15.58
C GLU A 140 1.26 12.00 -14.94
N LEU A 141 0.04 11.48 -14.78
CA LEU A 141 -0.14 10.07 -14.33
C LEU A 141 0.03 9.02 -15.45
N ARG A 142 0.97 9.24 -16.37
CA ARG A 142 1.43 8.16 -17.26
C ARG A 142 2.48 7.29 -16.57
N ASP A 143 3.28 7.87 -15.69
CA ASP A 143 4.29 7.14 -14.93
C ASP A 143 3.78 6.81 -13.53
N ARG A 144 3.93 5.54 -13.14
CA ARG A 144 3.46 4.99 -11.86
C ARG A 144 4.29 5.50 -10.65
N SER A 145 5.27 6.36 -10.88
CA SER A 145 6.31 6.76 -9.93
C SER A 145 6.52 8.27 -9.93
N TYR A 146 6.36 8.88 -8.76
CA TYR A 146 6.81 10.24 -8.48
C TYR A 146 8.35 10.26 -8.34
N VAL A 147 9.01 11.24 -8.97
CA VAL A 147 10.46 11.42 -8.86
C VAL A 147 10.78 12.06 -7.51
N CYS A 148 11.52 11.36 -6.66
CA CYS A 148 12.06 11.89 -5.41
C CYS A 148 13.19 12.87 -5.73
N ASP A 149 13.32 13.95 -4.95
CA ASP A 149 14.48 14.85 -5.07
C ASP A 149 15.78 14.07 -4.80
N ALA A 150 16.68 14.08 -5.79
CA ALA A 150 17.93 13.33 -5.73
C ALA A 150 18.85 13.82 -4.61
N LEU A 151 18.82 15.12 -4.28
CA LEU A 151 19.63 15.67 -3.18
C LEU A 151 19.15 15.13 -1.84
N VAL A 152 17.83 15.09 -1.62
CA VAL A 152 17.22 14.53 -0.40
C VAL A 152 17.61 13.07 -0.21
N TYR A 153 17.64 12.29 -1.30
CA TYR A 153 18.07 10.90 -1.24
C TYR A 153 19.56 10.76 -0.90
N LEU A 154 20.42 11.55 -1.57
CA LEU A 154 21.88 11.48 -1.40
C LEU A 154 22.30 11.92 0.01
N GLU A 155 21.74 13.01 0.54
CA GLU A 155 22.01 13.49 1.89
C GLU A 155 21.65 12.43 2.94
N ALA A 156 20.50 11.77 2.79
CA ALA A 156 20.09 10.71 3.70
C ALA A 156 20.95 9.44 3.56
N TYR A 157 21.43 9.13 2.35
CA TYR A 157 22.25 7.95 2.10
C TYR A 157 23.65 8.07 2.72
N GLU A 158 24.27 9.25 2.62
CA GLU A 158 25.60 9.51 3.18
C GLU A 158 25.66 9.42 4.71
N GLU A 159 24.54 9.67 5.41
CA GLU A 159 24.48 9.59 6.88
C GLU A 159 24.34 8.15 7.44
N VAL A 160 23.98 7.18 6.60
CA VAL A 160 23.73 5.78 6.99
C VAL A 160 24.91 4.84 6.68
N GLN A 161 25.91 5.33 5.92
CA GLN A 161 27.19 4.65 5.67
C GLN A 161 28.14 4.79 6.87
#